data_AF-A0AAJ0FZR5-F1
#
_entry.id   AF-A0AAJ0FZR5-F1
#
_cell.length_a   1.000
_cell.length_b   1.000
_cell.length_c   1.000
_cell.angle_alpha   90.00
_cell.angle_beta   90.00
_cell.angle_gamma   90.00
#
_symmetry.space_group_name_H-M   'P 1'
#
loop_
_entity.id
_entity.type
_entity.pdbx_description
1 polymer ?
#
loop_
_entity_poly.entity_id
_entity_poly.type
_entity_poly.pdbx_seq_one_letter_code
_entity_poly.pdbx_strand_id
1 'polypeptide(L)'
;MEAALKKVFGSSRKICDWSPGTEMGFHIGMPVTSTDDASTYLITNYNGAGKRAEDSDYYILRALDEGGDVPLWQALRATTAAPYFFAPQEIEGKTYQDGGIVEYNNPAALACAETAVIFPETPLPSIVASFGTGSAGPKRETMASRSLKSKGQLGTRRVTKSRKQVRGRKLSDRFASRIFQAFLSQGDSNRAWKQLLSKREVHGSGGFFRFDVQYEGSVPSLDSIADLDEMEEIAEECITTSPALDKLALCLRAHNFYFELDKEPEYVDGQYECTGNIYCLLESDSEEREVFFSSLHHSSSVFQVCSRTVPGDFLASTDTRLDDEFSRNIKFSVPERQTPFEITLKEGAEDACGISGSPFTIDQLVKVQKLDAWFGTGDHRQ
;
A
#
# COMPACT_ATOMS: atom_id res chain seq x y z
N MET A 1 7.97 -12.17 23.06
CA MET A 1 7.81 -11.05 22.10
C MET A 1 8.71 -9.87 22.45
N GLU A 2 8.52 -9.17 23.57
CA GLU A 2 9.32 -7.98 23.93
C GLU A 2 10.84 -8.19 23.84
N ALA A 3 11.38 -9.22 24.52
CA ALA A 3 12.81 -9.51 24.48
C ALA A 3 13.34 -9.76 23.06
N ALA A 4 12.53 -10.37 22.18
CA ALA A 4 12.89 -10.60 20.79
C ALA A 4 12.90 -9.28 20.00
N LEU A 5 11.88 -8.43 20.17
CA LEU A 5 11.83 -7.11 19.54
C LEU A 5 13.02 -6.23 19.97
N LYS A 6 13.34 -6.20 21.26
CA LYS A 6 14.52 -5.48 21.79
C LYS A 6 15.84 -6.02 21.26
N LYS A 7 15.94 -7.34 21.06
CA LYS A 7 17.14 -7.98 20.50
C LYS A 7 17.35 -7.61 19.03
N VAL A 8 16.27 -7.57 18.23
CA VAL A 8 16.34 -7.29 16.78
C VAL A 8 16.44 -5.80 16.49
N PHE A 9 15.63 -4.97 17.15
CA PHE A 9 15.48 -3.55 16.83
C PHE A 9 16.21 -2.62 17.79
N GLY A 10 16.80 -3.15 18.87
CA GLY A 10 17.43 -2.37 19.93
C GLY A 10 16.43 -1.89 20.98
N SER A 11 16.92 -1.63 22.20
CA SER A 11 16.08 -1.17 23.32
C SER A 11 15.95 0.35 23.39
N SER A 12 16.93 1.08 22.83
CA SER A 12 17.01 2.55 22.86
C SER A 12 16.58 3.20 21.55
N ARG A 13 16.42 2.43 20.47
CA ARG A 13 16.02 2.94 19.16
C ARG A 13 14.58 3.42 19.21
N LYS A 14 14.34 4.62 18.71
CA LYS A 14 13.04 5.28 18.61
C LYS A 14 12.51 5.18 17.17
N ILE A 15 11.21 5.42 16.96
CA ILE A 15 10.59 5.27 15.63
C ILE A 15 11.00 6.38 14.65
N CYS A 16 11.26 7.60 15.11
CA CYS A 16 11.73 8.72 14.30
C CYS A 16 13.27 8.80 14.23
N ASP A 17 14.00 7.87 14.86
CA ASP A 17 15.45 7.78 14.69
C ASP A 17 15.80 7.50 13.22
N TRP A 18 16.96 8.00 12.78
CA TRP A 18 17.46 7.78 11.44
C TRP A 18 17.53 6.27 11.09
N SER A 19 17.20 5.98 9.84
CA SER A 19 17.30 4.68 9.21
C SER A 19 17.54 4.85 7.70
N PRO A 20 18.04 3.82 7.00
CA PRO A 20 18.10 3.84 5.54
C PRO A 20 16.73 4.14 4.91
N GLY A 21 15.64 3.66 5.52
CA GLY A 21 14.27 3.97 5.07
C GLY A 21 13.93 5.46 5.15
N THR A 22 14.27 6.13 6.25
CA THR A 22 14.02 7.58 6.39
C THR A 22 14.93 8.41 5.48
N GLU A 23 16.16 7.94 5.21
CA GLU A 23 17.06 8.57 4.23
C GLU A 23 16.46 8.50 2.81
N MET A 24 15.87 7.36 2.46
CA MET A 24 15.10 7.17 1.20
C MET A 24 13.73 7.87 1.21
N GLY A 25 13.38 8.64 2.26
CA GLY A 25 12.11 9.36 2.34
C GLY A 25 10.87 8.49 2.66
N PHE A 26 11.07 7.27 3.19
CA PHE A 26 9.95 6.39 3.55
C PHE A 26 9.20 6.90 4.78
N HIS A 27 7.88 7.01 4.62
CA HIS A 27 6.94 7.33 5.68
C HIS A 27 6.27 6.04 6.14
N ILE A 28 6.39 5.74 7.44
CA ILE A 28 5.90 4.50 8.06
C ILE A 28 4.87 4.88 9.11
N GLY A 29 3.73 4.17 9.12
CA GLY A 29 2.68 4.30 10.12
C GLY A 29 2.23 2.93 10.61
N MET A 30 2.07 2.79 11.93
CA MET A 30 1.60 1.57 12.59
C MET A 30 0.28 1.85 13.32
N PRO A 31 -0.84 1.23 12.89
CA PRO A 31 -2.11 1.40 13.58
C PRO A 31 -2.11 0.64 14.91
N VAL A 32 -2.62 1.29 15.94
CA VAL A 32 -2.86 0.74 17.27
C VAL A 32 -4.22 1.20 17.78
N THR A 33 -4.86 0.36 18.60
CA THR A 33 -6.15 0.68 19.22
C THR A 33 -5.94 0.95 20.71
N SER A 34 -6.45 2.07 21.21
CA SER A 34 -6.46 2.37 22.65
C SER A 34 -7.41 1.41 23.38
N THR A 35 -6.99 0.89 24.53
CA THR A 35 -7.84 -0.01 25.33
C THR A 35 -8.94 0.72 26.10
N ASP A 36 -8.81 2.03 26.29
CA ASP A 36 -9.64 2.81 27.20
C ASP A 36 -10.94 3.26 26.53
N ASP A 37 -10.85 3.67 25.27
CA ASP A 37 -11.92 4.28 24.48
C ASP A 37 -12.12 3.63 23.10
N ALA A 38 -11.31 2.61 22.75
CA ALA A 38 -11.29 1.96 21.45
C ALA A 38 -10.95 2.88 20.25
N SER A 39 -10.40 4.07 20.50
CA SER A 39 -9.95 4.98 19.45
C SER A 39 -8.71 4.42 18.72
N THR A 40 -8.64 4.64 17.41
CA THR A 40 -7.47 4.30 16.60
C THR A 40 -6.41 5.40 16.66
N TYR A 41 -5.17 5.01 16.88
CA TYR A 41 -4.00 5.87 16.79
C TYR A 41 -3.01 5.31 15.75
N LEU A 42 -2.28 6.20 15.07
CA LEU A 42 -1.12 5.86 14.25
C LEU A 42 0.16 6.29 14.97
N ILE A 43 1.10 5.35 15.09
CA ILE A 43 2.47 5.64 15.51
C ILE A 43 3.31 5.77 14.23
N THR A 44 3.99 6.91 14.05
CA THR A 44 4.58 7.28 12.75
C THR A 44 6.04 7.71 12.88
N ASN A 45 6.88 7.41 11.88
CA ASN A 45 8.29 7.87 11.85
C ASN A 45 8.46 9.35 11.41
N TYR A 46 7.39 10.00 10.95
CA TYR A 46 7.36 11.42 10.60
C TYR A 46 6.67 12.28 11.68
N ASN A 47 6.47 11.71 12.87
CA ASN A 47 5.89 12.38 14.04
C ASN A 47 4.57 13.15 13.76
N GLY A 48 3.73 12.63 12.87
CA GLY A 48 2.49 13.27 12.49
C GLY A 48 2.65 14.63 11.79
N ALA A 49 3.73 14.84 11.04
CA ALA A 49 3.85 15.94 10.08
C ALA A 49 2.61 16.05 9.17
N GLY A 50 2.31 17.28 8.75
CA GLY A 50 1.09 17.61 7.99
C GLY A 50 -0.13 17.93 8.88
N LYS A 51 -1.14 18.56 8.26
CA LYS A 51 -2.38 18.99 8.93
C LYS A 51 -3.51 18.03 8.60
N ARG A 52 -4.04 17.36 9.62
CA ARG A 52 -5.22 16.48 9.53
C ARG A 52 -6.48 17.27 9.83
N ALA A 53 -7.62 16.77 9.36
CA ALA A 53 -8.92 17.32 9.70
C ALA A 53 -9.22 17.13 11.20
N GLU A 54 -9.97 18.05 11.80
CA GLU A 54 -10.32 18.00 13.23
C GLU A 54 -11.26 16.82 13.56
N ASP A 55 -11.99 16.33 12.55
CA ASP A 55 -12.95 15.22 12.61
C ASP A 55 -12.39 13.91 12.04
N SER A 56 -11.07 13.74 12.02
CA SER A 56 -10.42 12.50 11.57
C SER A 56 -10.85 11.28 12.40
N ASP A 57 -11.13 10.16 11.73
CA ASP A 57 -11.51 8.88 12.34
C ASP A 57 -10.34 8.19 13.10
N TYR A 58 -9.14 8.77 13.03
CA TYR A 58 -7.94 8.31 13.74
C TYR A 58 -7.09 9.49 14.22
N TYR A 59 -6.23 9.22 15.20
CA TYR A 59 -5.32 10.18 15.82
C TYR A 59 -3.86 9.81 15.54
N ILE A 60 -2.93 10.77 15.63
CA ILE A 60 -1.49 10.46 15.69
C ILE A 60 -1.08 10.31 17.15
N LEU A 61 -0.41 9.22 17.49
CA LEU A 61 0.25 9.09 18.77
C LEU A 61 1.56 9.89 18.71
N ARG A 62 1.50 11.10 19.25
CA ARG A 62 2.69 11.92 19.54
C ARG A 62 3.10 11.66 20.98
N ALA A 63 4.38 11.46 21.19
CA ALA A 63 4.90 11.32 22.53
C ALA A 63 4.83 12.68 23.27
N LEU A 64 4.56 12.63 24.57
CA LEU A 64 4.16 13.76 25.41
C LEU A 64 5.29 14.74 25.72
N ASP A 65 6.54 14.30 25.63
CA ASP A 65 7.71 15.13 25.91
C ASP A 65 8.21 15.89 24.66
N GLU A 66 8.81 17.06 24.83
CA GLU A 66 9.34 17.91 23.74
C GLU A 66 10.50 17.26 22.94
N GLY A 67 10.98 16.09 23.36
CA GLY A 67 11.85 15.16 22.61
C GLY A 67 11.38 13.71 22.67
N GLY A 68 10.12 13.52 23.07
CA GLY A 68 9.43 12.26 23.24
C GLY A 68 9.20 11.63 21.87
N ASP A 69 9.78 10.47 21.69
CA ASP A 69 9.55 9.64 20.52
C ASP A 69 9.41 8.21 21.00
N VAL A 70 8.46 7.49 20.43
CA VAL A 70 8.09 6.16 20.91
C VAL A 70 9.25 5.20 20.63
N PRO A 71 9.77 4.47 21.63
CA PRO A 71 10.70 3.38 21.39
C PRO A 71 10.15 2.41 20.36
N LEU A 72 10.92 2.12 19.31
CA LEU A 72 10.46 1.34 18.15
C LEU A 72 9.92 -0.04 18.58
N TRP A 73 10.57 -0.69 19.55
CA TRP A 73 10.11 -1.97 20.07
C TRP A 73 8.74 -1.88 20.78
N GLN A 74 8.40 -0.74 21.39
CA GLN A 74 7.07 -0.53 22.00
C GLN A 74 6.01 -0.33 20.93
N ALA A 75 6.30 0.46 19.89
CA ALA A 75 5.39 0.65 18.76
C ALA A 75 5.07 -0.69 18.08
N LEU A 76 6.10 -1.48 17.76
CA LEU A 76 5.97 -2.81 17.17
C LEU A 76 5.19 -3.78 18.07
N ARG A 77 5.44 -3.75 19.37
CA ARG A 77 4.72 -4.59 20.33
C ARG A 77 3.24 -4.16 20.44
N ALA A 78 2.95 -2.86 20.42
CA ALA A 78 1.59 -2.35 20.51
C ALA A 78 0.76 -2.77 19.29
N THR A 79 1.27 -2.55 18.07
CA THR A 79 0.54 -2.89 16.83
C THR A 79 0.33 -4.39 16.64
N THR A 80 1.20 -5.24 17.19
CA THR A 80 1.07 -6.71 17.12
C THR A 80 0.44 -7.35 18.37
N ALA A 81 0.03 -6.55 19.35
CA ALA A 81 -0.57 -7.06 20.58
C ALA A 81 -2.04 -7.45 20.38
N ALA A 82 -2.26 -8.51 19.60
CA ALA A 82 -3.58 -9.06 19.36
C ALA A 82 -4.23 -9.49 20.69
N PRO A 83 -5.49 -9.10 20.96
CA PRO A 83 -6.21 -9.58 22.12
C PRO A 83 -6.23 -11.10 22.15
N TYR A 84 -6.32 -11.67 23.35
CA TYR A 84 -6.21 -13.11 23.60
C TYR A 84 -4.78 -13.68 23.53
N PHE A 85 -3.93 -13.22 22.62
CA PHE A 85 -2.55 -13.71 22.48
C PHE A 85 -1.56 -12.93 23.34
N PHE A 86 -1.66 -11.61 23.34
CA PHE A 86 -0.69 -10.73 24.00
C PHE A 86 -1.37 -9.71 24.89
N ALA A 87 -0.69 -9.35 25.98
CA ALA A 87 -1.13 -8.25 26.83
C ALA A 87 -0.93 -6.91 26.09
N PRO A 88 -1.84 -5.93 26.24
CA PRO A 88 -1.65 -4.58 25.72
C PRO A 88 -0.29 -3.98 26.12
N GLN A 89 0.22 -3.04 25.31
CA GLN A 89 1.45 -2.30 25.55
C GLN A 89 1.13 -0.93 26.15
N GLU A 90 1.75 -0.61 27.28
CA GLU A 90 1.70 0.74 27.83
C GLU A 90 2.72 1.64 27.14
N ILE A 91 2.27 2.80 26.65
CA ILE A 91 3.08 3.87 26.08
C ILE A 91 2.61 5.16 26.76
N GLU A 92 3.50 5.77 27.55
CA GLU A 92 3.26 7.06 28.22
C GLU A 92 1.96 7.12 29.06
N GLY A 93 1.69 6.06 29.82
CA GLY A 93 0.53 5.99 30.72
C GLY A 93 -0.80 5.66 30.04
N LYS A 94 -0.79 5.41 28.72
CA LYS A 94 -1.94 4.86 27.97
C LYS A 94 -1.62 3.46 27.47
N THR A 95 -2.62 2.59 27.43
CA THR A 95 -2.47 1.22 26.95
C THR A 95 -3.04 1.02 25.56
N TYR A 96 -2.25 0.37 24.72
CA TYR A 96 -2.52 0.16 23.31
C TYR A 96 -2.43 -1.32 22.95
N GLN A 97 -3.22 -1.73 21.99
CA GLN A 97 -3.29 -3.09 21.45
C GLN A 97 -3.40 -3.04 19.92
N ASP A 98 -3.50 -4.21 19.30
CA ASP A 98 -3.52 -4.37 17.84
C ASP A 98 -4.55 -3.44 17.15
N GLY A 99 -4.14 -2.83 16.03
CA GLY A 99 -4.98 -1.97 15.21
C GLY A 99 -6.10 -2.71 14.44
N GLY A 100 -5.97 -4.03 14.29
CA GLY A 100 -6.93 -4.89 13.61
C GLY A 100 -8.22 -5.15 14.37
N ILE A 101 -8.34 -4.70 15.63
CA ILE A 101 -9.49 -4.98 16.50
C ILE A 101 -10.78 -4.28 16.05
N VAL A 102 -10.66 -3.09 15.47
CA VAL A 102 -11.81 -2.24 15.15
C VAL A 102 -12.02 -2.18 13.64
N GLU A 103 -11.30 -1.28 12.97
CA GLU A 103 -11.59 -0.92 11.57
C GLU A 103 -10.40 -1.13 10.63
N TYR A 104 -9.17 -1.24 11.15
CA TYR A 104 -7.95 -1.13 10.33
C TYR A 104 -7.12 -2.41 10.29
N ASN A 105 -7.77 -3.58 10.17
CA ASN A 105 -7.08 -4.82 9.82
C ASN A 105 -6.50 -4.80 8.38
N ASN A 106 -6.91 -3.80 7.58
CA ASN A 106 -6.23 -3.41 6.35
C ASN A 106 -5.93 -1.91 6.40
N PRO A 107 -4.67 -1.48 6.61
CA PRO A 107 -4.32 -0.08 6.77
C PRO A 107 -4.23 0.69 5.46
N ALA A 108 -4.58 0.11 4.30
CA ALA A 108 -4.46 0.78 3.00
C ALA A 108 -5.22 2.11 2.95
N ALA A 109 -6.39 2.20 3.58
CA ALA A 109 -7.16 3.44 3.65
C ALA A 109 -6.46 4.51 4.51
N LEU A 110 -5.86 4.12 5.63
CA LEU A 110 -5.05 5.02 6.47
C LEU A 110 -3.82 5.51 5.70
N ALA A 111 -3.14 4.61 4.98
CA ALA A 111 -1.99 4.97 4.16
C ALA A 111 -2.37 6.00 3.08
N CYS A 112 -3.49 5.80 2.38
CA CYS A 112 -3.97 6.78 1.39
C CYS A 112 -4.32 8.13 2.02
N ALA A 113 -4.98 8.12 3.19
CA ALA A 113 -5.31 9.35 3.91
C ALA A 113 -4.05 10.10 4.35
N GLU A 114 -3.05 9.40 4.89
CA GLU A 114 -1.78 10.00 5.31
C GLU A 114 -0.96 10.50 4.13
N THR A 115 -0.97 9.82 2.97
CA THR A 115 -0.36 10.34 1.74
C THR A 115 -0.90 11.72 1.38
N ALA A 116 -2.22 11.92 1.45
CA ALA A 116 -2.84 13.22 1.16
C ALA A 116 -2.45 14.31 2.18
N VAL A 117 -2.19 13.93 3.43
CA VAL A 117 -1.74 14.84 4.49
C VAL A 117 -0.28 15.24 4.32
N ILE A 118 0.58 14.29 3.94
CA ILE A 118 2.03 14.50 3.79
C ILE A 118 2.33 15.20 2.46
N PHE A 119 1.60 14.86 1.40
CA PHE A 119 1.79 15.35 0.04
C PHE A 119 0.54 16.07 -0.49
N PRO A 120 0.20 17.26 0.04
CA PRO A 120 -1.04 17.96 -0.31
C PRO A 120 -1.13 18.40 -1.78
N GLU A 121 0.02 18.60 -2.44
CA GLU A 121 0.08 18.98 -3.87
C GLU A 121 -0.22 17.77 -4.79
N THR A 122 0.04 16.56 -4.32
CA THR A 122 -0.19 15.30 -5.04
C THR A 122 -0.87 14.29 -4.11
N PRO A 123 -2.13 14.56 -3.70
CA PRO A 123 -2.74 13.84 -2.58
C PRO A 123 -3.15 12.40 -2.93
N LEU A 124 -3.16 12.06 -4.22
CA LEU A 124 -3.53 10.73 -4.71
C LEU A 124 -2.25 9.91 -4.99
N PRO A 125 -2.07 8.75 -4.35
CA PRO A 125 -0.97 7.86 -4.67
C PRO A 125 -1.13 7.27 -6.07
N SER A 126 -0.04 7.25 -6.85
CA SER A 126 -0.03 6.66 -8.20
C SER A 126 -0.13 5.13 -8.18
N ILE A 127 0.41 4.50 -7.14
CA ILE A 127 0.37 3.04 -6.93
C ILE A 127 0.03 2.76 -5.47
N VAL A 128 -0.92 1.85 -5.24
CA VAL A 128 -1.24 1.29 -3.93
C VAL A 128 -1.16 -0.22 -4.03
N ALA A 129 -0.21 -0.83 -3.33
CA ALA A 129 -0.12 -2.28 -3.18
C ALA A 129 -0.49 -2.67 -1.74
N SER A 130 -1.51 -3.52 -1.59
CA SER A 130 -1.97 -4.04 -0.31
C SER A 130 -1.75 -5.54 -0.27
N PHE A 131 -0.99 -6.01 0.71
CA PHE A 131 -0.66 -7.42 0.91
C PHE A 131 -1.45 -7.94 2.11
N GLY A 132 -2.23 -8.99 1.89
CA GLY A 132 -3.01 -9.68 2.91
C GLY A 132 -2.32 -10.93 3.42
N THR A 133 -2.69 -11.34 4.64
CA THR A 133 -2.22 -12.58 5.28
C THR A 133 -3.15 -13.76 5.02
N GLY A 134 -3.99 -13.65 3.99
CA GLY A 134 -4.94 -14.66 3.59
C GLY A 134 -6.32 -14.55 4.23
N SER A 135 -7.29 -15.17 3.56
CA SER A 135 -8.68 -15.21 3.98
C SER A 135 -9.29 -16.59 3.73
N ALA A 136 -10.36 -16.91 4.48
CA ALA A 136 -11.05 -18.18 4.31
C ALA A 136 -11.73 -18.20 2.93
N GLY A 137 -11.46 -19.23 2.12
CA GLY A 137 -12.22 -19.46 0.90
C GLY A 137 -13.71 -19.71 1.19
N PRO A 138 -14.60 -19.53 0.19
CA PRO A 138 -16.02 -19.83 0.35
C PRO A 138 -16.18 -21.30 0.77
N LYS A 139 -16.80 -21.53 1.93
CA LYS A 139 -17.15 -22.89 2.36
C LYS A 139 -18.03 -23.51 1.28
N ARG A 140 -17.54 -24.54 0.59
CA ARG A 140 -18.41 -25.43 -0.21
C ARG A 140 -19.43 -26.03 0.76
N GLU A 141 -20.64 -25.49 0.76
CA GLU A 141 -21.77 -26.15 1.42
C GLU A 141 -21.96 -27.50 0.73
N THR A 142 -21.44 -28.55 1.32
CA THR A 142 -21.85 -29.90 0.95
C THR A 142 -23.32 -30.02 1.35
N MET A 143 -24.20 -29.95 0.34
CA MET A 143 -25.64 -30.22 0.38
C MET A 143 -25.96 -31.68 0.79
N ALA A 144 -25.23 -32.25 1.76
CA ALA A 144 -25.34 -33.64 2.18
C ALA A 144 -25.83 -33.82 3.62
N SER A 145 -26.31 -32.77 4.30
CA SER A 145 -26.84 -32.87 5.67
C SER A 145 -28.17 -32.13 5.91
N ARG A 146 -29.10 -32.19 4.95
CA ARG A 146 -30.52 -31.80 5.19
C ARG A 146 -31.54 -32.89 4.87
N SER A 147 -31.17 -34.17 5.00
CA SER A 147 -32.14 -35.27 4.90
C SER A 147 -32.24 -36.07 6.20
N LEU A 148 -33.48 -36.22 6.67
CA LEU A 148 -33.99 -37.16 7.68
C LEU A 148 -33.78 -36.81 9.17
N LYS A 149 -34.57 -35.85 9.66
CA LYS A 149 -35.23 -35.98 10.97
C LYS A 149 -36.73 -35.76 10.85
N SER A 150 -37.43 -36.82 10.47
CA SER A 150 -38.87 -36.94 10.62
C SER A 150 -39.23 -38.42 10.83
N LYS A 151 -39.40 -38.81 12.09
CA LYS A 151 -40.62 -39.44 12.62
C LYS A 151 -40.37 -39.88 14.06
N GLY A 152 -41.28 -39.46 14.94
CA GLY A 152 -41.23 -39.77 16.35
C GLY A 152 -41.56 -41.23 16.66
N GLN A 153 -41.16 -41.64 17.86
CA GLN A 153 -41.90 -42.66 18.58
C GLN A 153 -41.89 -42.34 20.08
N LEU A 154 -43.10 -42.34 20.60
CA LEU A 154 -43.52 -42.20 21.98
C LEU A 154 -43.00 -43.40 22.78
N GLY A 155 -42.23 -43.15 23.85
CA GLY A 155 -41.69 -44.20 24.71
C GLY A 155 -41.41 -43.66 26.12
N THR A 156 -42.26 -44.06 27.05
CA THR A 156 -42.23 -43.71 28.48
C THR A 156 -41.02 -44.28 29.23
N ARG A 157 -40.43 -43.48 30.14
CA ARG A 157 -40.04 -43.81 31.55
C ARG A 157 -38.66 -43.30 31.98
N ARG A 158 -38.74 -42.71 33.19
CA ARG A 158 -37.78 -42.68 34.31
C ARG A 158 -36.56 -41.76 34.22
N VAL A 159 -36.75 -40.65 34.95
CA VAL A 159 -35.75 -39.94 35.73
C VAL A 159 -34.83 -40.91 36.49
N THR A 160 -33.53 -40.82 36.23
CA THR A 160 -32.47 -41.08 37.22
C THR A 160 -31.52 -39.89 37.23
N LYS A 161 -31.54 -39.13 38.33
CA LYS A 161 -30.61 -38.04 38.58
C LYS A 161 -29.22 -38.63 38.85
N SER A 162 -28.31 -38.49 37.91
CA SER A 162 -26.87 -38.68 38.14
C SER A 162 -26.22 -37.31 38.30
N ARG A 163 -26.00 -36.93 39.56
CA ARG A 163 -25.25 -35.75 40.00
C ARG A 163 -23.77 -35.98 39.66
N LYS A 164 -23.32 -35.57 38.47
CA LYS A 164 -21.89 -35.44 38.16
C LYS A 164 -21.49 -33.97 38.23
N GLN A 165 -20.59 -33.75 39.16
CA GLN A 165 -19.91 -32.53 39.55
C GLN A 165 -19.22 -31.90 38.32
N VAL A 166 -19.86 -30.91 37.69
CA VAL A 166 -19.20 -30.07 36.67
C VAL A 166 -18.45 -28.98 37.41
N ARG A 167 -17.17 -29.26 37.66
CA ARG A 167 -16.16 -28.33 38.12
C ARG A 167 -16.03 -27.22 37.06
N GLY A 168 -16.18 -25.96 37.47
CA GLY A 168 -16.28 -24.81 36.58
C GLY A 168 -15.14 -24.69 35.58
N ARG A 169 -15.42 -25.03 34.31
CA ARG A 169 -14.72 -24.46 33.16
C ARG A 169 -15.55 -23.28 32.68
N LYS A 170 -14.89 -22.13 32.73
CA LYS A 170 -15.42 -20.80 33.00
C LYS A 170 -16.14 -20.23 31.77
N LEU A 171 -17.14 -19.39 32.02
CA LEU A 171 -17.78 -18.52 31.04
C LEU A 171 -16.77 -17.71 30.18
N SER A 172 -15.55 -17.50 30.69
CA SER A 172 -14.46 -16.77 30.05
C SER A 172 -14.07 -17.35 28.69
N ASP A 173 -14.00 -18.67 28.55
CA ASP A 173 -13.49 -19.30 27.31
C ASP A 173 -14.48 -19.11 26.15
N ARG A 174 -15.78 -19.07 26.44
CA ARG A 174 -16.83 -18.83 25.44
C ARG A 174 -17.01 -17.35 25.11
N PHE A 175 -16.63 -16.45 26.00
CA PHE A 175 -16.67 -15.01 25.75
C PHE A 175 -15.42 -14.56 25.00
N ALA A 176 -14.24 -15.04 25.38
CA ALA A 176 -12.99 -14.83 24.69
C ALA A 176 -13.00 -15.42 23.27
N SER A 177 -13.54 -16.62 23.07
CA SER A 177 -13.70 -17.19 21.72
C SER A 177 -14.66 -16.38 20.85
N ARG A 178 -15.65 -15.69 21.45
CA ARG A 178 -16.56 -14.81 20.72
C ARG A 178 -15.94 -13.47 20.40
N ILE A 179 -15.10 -12.91 21.28
CA ILE A 179 -14.28 -11.72 20.98
C ILE A 179 -13.28 -12.05 19.86
N PHE A 180 -12.64 -13.22 19.90
CA PHE A 180 -11.75 -13.69 18.84
C PHE A 180 -12.50 -13.94 17.52
N GLN A 181 -13.68 -14.57 17.56
CA GLN A 181 -14.50 -14.73 16.37
C GLN A 181 -15.04 -13.38 15.86
N ALA A 182 -15.36 -12.44 16.75
CA ALA A 182 -15.70 -11.06 16.38
C ALA A 182 -14.50 -10.38 15.71
N PHE A 183 -13.29 -10.43 16.29
CA PHE A 183 -12.03 -9.94 15.71
C PHE A 183 -11.80 -10.46 14.29
N LEU A 184 -11.91 -11.78 14.07
CA LEU A 184 -11.76 -12.38 12.75
C LEU A 184 -12.92 -12.08 11.77
N SER A 185 -14.14 -11.88 12.29
CA SER A 185 -15.34 -11.62 11.45
C SER A 185 -15.61 -10.13 11.16
N GLN A 186 -15.05 -9.24 11.99
CA GLN A 186 -15.23 -7.79 11.91
C GLN A 186 -14.11 -7.15 11.08
N GLY A 187 -12.93 -7.78 11.02
CA GLY A 187 -11.78 -7.37 10.21
C GLY A 187 -11.65 -8.08 8.86
N ASP A 188 -12.72 -8.16 8.06
CA ASP A 188 -12.59 -8.63 6.66
C ASP A 188 -11.76 -7.60 5.87
N SER A 189 -10.46 -7.88 5.75
CA SER A 189 -9.48 -7.04 5.05
C SER A 189 -9.87 -6.78 3.59
N ASN A 190 -10.62 -7.72 2.98
CA ASN A 190 -11.17 -7.56 1.63
C ASN A 190 -12.39 -6.63 1.60
N ARG A 191 -13.19 -6.59 2.68
CA ARG A 191 -14.27 -5.59 2.81
C ARG A 191 -13.70 -4.18 2.95
N ALA A 192 -12.68 -4.00 3.79
CA ALA A 192 -12.00 -2.71 3.95
C ALA A 192 -11.38 -2.24 2.62
N TRP A 193 -10.76 -3.17 1.87
CA TRP A 193 -10.26 -2.88 0.52
C TRP A 193 -11.37 -2.48 -0.46
N LYS A 194 -12.50 -3.19 -0.48
CA LYS A 194 -13.66 -2.84 -1.32
C LYS A 194 -14.22 -1.46 -0.97
N GLN A 195 -14.26 -1.10 0.31
CA GLN A 195 -14.70 0.23 0.76
C GLN A 195 -13.75 1.33 0.29
N LEU A 196 -12.42 1.09 0.33
CA LEU A 196 -11.42 1.99 -0.21
C LEU A 196 -11.65 2.22 -1.72
N LEU A 197 -11.84 1.13 -2.47
CA LEU A 197 -12.12 1.22 -3.90
C LEU A 197 -13.46 1.92 -4.21
N SER A 198 -14.50 1.75 -3.38
CA SER A 198 -15.80 2.39 -3.62
C SER A 198 -15.80 3.90 -3.36
N LYS A 199 -14.88 4.38 -2.52
CA LYS A 199 -14.72 5.82 -2.24
C LYS A 199 -13.91 6.55 -3.31
N ARG A 200 -13.37 5.84 -4.32
CA ARG A 200 -12.58 6.43 -5.40
C ARG A 200 -13.48 7.24 -6.35
N GLU A 201 -13.11 8.49 -6.59
CA GLU A 201 -13.60 9.22 -7.75
C GLU A 201 -13.06 8.57 -9.04
N VAL A 202 -13.93 8.40 -10.03
CA VAL A 202 -13.72 7.66 -11.29
C VAL A 202 -12.53 8.18 -12.13
N HIS A 203 -11.88 9.28 -11.73
CA HIS A 203 -10.91 10.02 -12.53
C HIS A 203 -9.43 9.89 -12.11
N GLY A 204 -9.09 9.22 -11.01
CA GLY A 204 -7.69 8.94 -10.69
C GLY A 204 -7.15 7.79 -11.55
N SER A 205 -6.00 7.92 -12.21
CA SER A 205 -5.36 6.85 -13.02
C SER A 205 -4.56 5.83 -12.18
N GLY A 206 -4.50 6.01 -10.85
CA GLY A 206 -3.65 5.21 -9.97
C GLY A 206 -3.98 3.72 -9.94
N GLY A 207 -2.94 2.89 -9.93
CA GLY A 207 -3.02 1.43 -9.89
C GLY A 207 -3.21 0.91 -8.46
N PHE A 208 -4.31 0.20 -8.21
CA PHE A 208 -4.61 -0.41 -6.91
C PHE A 208 -4.50 -1.93 -7.03
N PHE A 209 -3.57 -2.51 -6.30
CA PHE A 209 -3.25 -3.93 -6.33
C PHE A 209 -3.49 -4.54 -4.95
N ARG A 210 -4.27 -5.63 -4.91
CA ARG A 210 -4.48 -6.42 -3.69
C ARG A 210 -3.97 -7.82 -3.95
N PHE A 211 -2.98 -8.22 -3.17
CA PHE A 211 -2.46 -9.58 -3.14
C PHE A 211 -2.93 -10.20 -1.84
N ASP A 212 -3.65 -11.32 -1.93
CA ASP A 212 -4.17 -12.01 -0.76
C ASP A 212 -4.27 -13.51 -1.06
N VAL A 213 -4.02 -14.33 -0.07
CA VAL A 213 -4.06 -15.79 -0.19
C VAL A 213 -5.48 -16.29 0.07
N GLN A 214 -5.99 -17.21 -0.75
CA GLN A 214 -7.26 -17.87 -0.49
C GLN A 214 -7.01 -19.31 -0.07
N TYR A 215 -7.26 -19.62 1.20
CA TYR A 215 -7.12 -20.98 1.71
C TYR A 215 -8.32 -21.84 1.32
N GLU A 216 -8.06 -23.06 0.84
CA GLU A 216 -9.09 -24.09 0.61
C GLU A 216 -9.58 -24.68 1.95
N GLY A 217 -10.39 -23.92 2.69
CA GLY A 217 -10.98 -24.38 3.94
C GLY A 217 -10.82 -23.38 5.09
N SER A 218 -10.41 -23.87 6.25
CA SER A 218 -10.13 -23.00 7.41
C SER A 218 -8.76 -22.36 7.28
N VAL A 219 -8.71 -21.05 7.45
CA VAL A 219 -7.45 -20.30 7.61
C VAL A 219 -6.67 -20.90 8.79
N PRO A 220 -5.34 -21.07 8.66
CA PRO A 220 -4.48 -21.45 9.78
C PRO A 220 -4.71 -20.57 11.01
N SER A 221 -4.49 -21.14 12.20
CA SER A 221 -4.58 -20.35 13.44
C SER A 221 -3.45 -19.32 13.48
N LEU A 222 -3.72 -18.13 14.03
CA LEU A 222 -2.74 -17.03 14.10
C LEU A 222 -1.46 -17.40 14.86
N ASP A 223 -1.54 -18.36 15.79
CA ASP A 223 -0.43 -18.88 16.59
C ASP A 223 0.14 -20.21 16.07
N SER A 224 -0.29 -20.68 14.89
CA SER A 224 0.20 -21.92 14.32
C SER A 224 1.60 -21.73 13.74
N ILE A 225 2.57 -22.40 14.35
CA ILE A 225 3.96 -22.46 13.86
C ILE A 225 4.15 -23.68 12.93
N ALA A 226 3.29 -24.70 13.09
CA ALA A 226 3.40 -25.95 12.34
C ALA A 226 3.04 -25.80 10.85
N ASP A 227 2.23 -24.79 10.53
CA ASP A 227 1.70 -24.57 9.18
C ASP A 227 2.55 -23.56 8.38
N LEU A 228 3.66 -23.04 8.94
CA LEU A 228 4.44 -21.96 8.31
C LEU A 228 5.01 -22.34 6.94
N ASP A 229 5.57 -23.54 6.80
CA ASP A 229 6.15 -24.01 5.53
C ASP A 229 5.06 -24.13 4.45
N GLU A 230 3.89 -24.65 4.80
CA GLU A 230 2.74 -24.75 3.89
C GLU A 230 2.18 -23.37 3.53
N MET A 231 2.11 -22.45 4.50
CA MET A 231 1.66 -21.07 4.27
C MET A 231 2.60 -20.31 3.34
N GLU A 232 3.92 -20.52 3.46
CA GLU A 232 4.94 -19.95 2.58
C GLU A 232 4.76 -20.48 1.15
N GLU A 233 4.67 -21.81 0.97
CA GLU A 233 4.48 -22.45 -0.34
C GLU A 233 3.22 -21.92 -1.04
N ILE A 234 2.09 -21.84 -0.33
CA ILE A 234 0.83 -21.31 -0.88
C ILE A 234 0.98 -19.83 -1.27
N ALA A 235 1.64 -19.01 -0.44
CA ALA A 235 1.85 -17.60 -0.73
C ALA A 235 2.74 -17.39 -1.96
N GLU A 236 3.81 -18.17 -2.09
CA GLU A 236 4.69 -18.17 -3.27
C GLU A 236 3.94 -18.58 -4.54
N GLU A 237 3.15 -19.66 -4.50
CA GLU A 237 2.34 -20.09 -5.63
C GLU A 237 1.33 -19.00 -6.04
N CYS A 238 0.63 -18.41 -5.05
CA CYS A 238 -0.36 -17.36 -5.30
C CYS A 238 0.26 -16.11 -5.94
N ILE A 239 1.44 -15.68 -5.50
CA ILE A 239 2.05 -14.44 -6.00
C ILE A 239 2.72 -14.65 -7.36
N THR A 240 3.41 -15.77 -7.58
CA THR A 240 4.13 -16.06 -8.82
C THR A 240 3.20 -16.33 -10.01
N THR A 241 1.97 -16.80 -9.74
CA THR A 241 0.95 -17.03 -10.78
C THR A 241 0.06 -15.81 -11.04
N SER A 242 0.26 -14.71 -10.29
CA SER A 242 -0.61 -13.55 -10.36
C SER A 242 -0.25 -12.59 -11.50
N PRO A 243 -1.10 -12.41 -12.53
CA PRO A 243 -0.84 -11.41 -13.58
C PRO A 243 -0.87 -9.97 -13.04
N ALA A 244 -1.48 -9.75 -11.86
CA ALA A 244 -1.46 -8.45 -11.20
C ALA A 244 -0.05 -8.09 -10.69
N LEU A 245 0.81 -9.08 -10.40
CA LEU A 245 2.20 -8.85 -10.02
C LEU A 245 3.00 -8.31 -11.20
N ASP A 246 2.87 -8.93 -12.38
CA ASP A 246 3.50 -8.46 -13.61
C ASP A 246 3.07 -7.02 -13.93
N LYS A 247 1.78 -6.73 -13.75
CA LYS A 247 1.27 -5.36 -13.93
C LYS A 247 1.83 -4.37 -12.92
N LEU A 248 1.94 -4.75 -11.65
CA LEU A 248 2.56 -3.93 -10.62
C LEU A 248 4.03 -3.67 -10.95
N ALA A 249 4.78 -4.71 -11.36
CA ALA A 249 6.16 -4.59 -11.78
C ALA A 249 6.29 -3.59 -12.93
N LEU A 250 5.51 -3.75 -14.01
CA LEU A 250 5.51 -2.79 -15.12
C LEU A 250 5.23 -1.36 -14.65
N CYS A 251 4.28 -1.15 -13.75
CA CYS A 251 3.99 0.18 -13.25
C CYS A 251 5.13 0.75 -12.39
N LEU A 252 5.77 -0.05 -11.53
CA LEU A 252 6.97 0.39 -10.81
C LEU A 252 8.09 0.79 -11.78
N ARG A 253 8.29 0.01 -12.86
CA ARG A 253 9.27 0.36 -13.90
C ARG A 253 8.91 1.65 -14.62
N ALA A 254 7.64 1.83 -15.01
CA ALA A 254 7.16 3.04 -15.67
C ALA A 254 7.32 4.30 -14.80
N HIS A 255 7.11 4.18 -13.48
CA HIS A 255 7.20 5.29 -12.53
C HIS A 255 8.63 5.72 -12.22
N ASN A 256 9.65 4.98 -12.68
CA ASN A 256 11.03 5.46 -12.70
C ASN A 256 11.29 6.49 -13.79
N PHE A 257 10.30 6.77 -14.66
CA PHE A 257 10.39 7.79 -15.69
C PHE A 257 9.44 8.96 -15.42
N TYR A 258 9.87 10.15 -15.79
CA TYR A 258 9.07 11.38 -15.75
C TYR A 258 9.30 12.20 -17.02
N PHE A 259 8.40 13.15 -17.30
CA PHE A 259 8.44 13.95 -18.52
C PHE A 259 8.47 15.44 -18.20
N GLU A 260 9.34 16.17 -18.88
CA GLU A 260 9.39 17.64 -18.83
C GLU A 260 9.25 18.25 -20.22
N LEU A 261 8.61 19.43 -20.28
CA LEU A 261 8.52 20.20 -21.52
C LEU A 261 9.79 21.04 -21.66
N ASP A 262 10.35 21.11 -22.87
CA ASP A 262 11.54 21.92 -23.12
C ASP A 262 11.24 23.42 -23.04
N LYS A 263 10.01 23.80 -23.39
CA LYS A 263 9.49 25.17 -23.39
C LYS A 263 7.96 25.14 -23.43
N GLU A 264 7.34 26.31 -23.26
CA GLU A 264 5.89 26.44 -23.44
C GLU A 264 5.46 26.01 -24.86
N PRO A 265 4.47 25.10 -25.00
CA PRO A 265 4.00 24.64 -26.31
C PRO A 265 3.46 25.75 -27.21
N GLU A 266 3.82 25.71 -28.49
CA GLU A 266 3.39 26.70 -29.48
C GLU A 266 2.11 26.25 -30.19
N TYR A 267 1.16 27.17 -30.41
CA TYR A 267 -0.06 26.89 -31.16
C TYR A 267 0.19 27.07 -32.66
N VAL A 268 0.20 25.97 -33.41
CA VAL A 268 0.50 25.92 -34.85
C VAL A 268 -0.55 25.06 -35.55
N ASP A 269 -1.11 25.56 -36.65
CA ASP A 269 -2.07 24.84 -37.51
C ASP A 269 -3.26 24.18 -36.78
N GLY A 270 -3.75 24.84 -35.73
CA GLY A 270 -4.93 24.39 -34.99
C GLY A 270 -4.64 23.44 -33.83
N GLN A 271 -3.38 23.14 -33.53
CA GLN A 271 -2.95 22.27 -32.43
C GLN A 271 -1.77 22.90 -31.66
N TYR A 272 -1.53 22.43 -30.45
CA TYR A 272 -0.32 22.76 -29.69
C TYR A 272 0.78 21.76 -30.00
N GLU A 273 1.91 22.24 -30.53
CA GLU A 273 3.13 21.43 -30.68
C GLU A 273 3.91 21.39 -29.37
N CYS A 274 4.06 20.18 -28.83
CA CYS A 274 4.80 19.91 -27.61
C CYS A 274 6.15 19.28 -27.96
N THR A 275 7.22 19.77 -27.34
CA THR A 275 8.55 19.16 -27.40
C THR A 275 9.09 19.07 -25.97
N GLY A 276 9.67 17.94 -25.62
CA GLY A 276 10.15 17.69 -24.27
C GLY A 276 10.99 16.43 -24.19
N ASN A 277 11.44 16.11 -22.98
CA ASN A 277 12.30 14.97 -22.71
C ASN A 277 11.72 14.07 -21.61
N ILE A 278 11.84 12.76 -21.83
CA ILE A 278 11.60 11.75 -20.79
C ILE A 278 12.92 11.46 -20.09
N TYR A 279 12.93 11.57 -18.77
CA TYR A 279 14.07 11.34 -17.90
C TYR A 279 13.86 10.13 -17.01
N CYS A 280 14.96 9.59 -16.46
CA CYS A 280 14.95 8.49 -15.49
C CYS A 280 15.30 9.01 -14.10
N LEU A 281 14.64 8.51 -13.05
CA LEU A 281 14.92 8.87 -11.66
C LEU A 281 16.17 8.16 -11.09
N LEU A 282 16.63 7.07 -11.71
CA LEU A 282 17.79 6.33 -11.26
C LEU A 282 19.09 7.08 -11.61
N GLU A 283 19.99 7.15 -10.63
CA GLU A 283 21.27 7.85 -10.75
C GLU A 283 22.14 7.27 -11.88
N SER A 284 22.92 8.14 -12.52
CA SER A 284 23.58 7.76 -13.76
C SER A 284 24.62 6.66 -13.61
N ASP A 285 25.40 6.70 -12.52
CA ASP A 285 26.54 5.81 -12.34
C ASP A 285 26.22 4.60 -11.44
N SER A 286 24.94 4.27 -11.31
CA SER A 286 24.45 3.24 -10.40
C SER A 286 24.35 1.87 -11.07
N GLU A 287 24.79 0.82 -10.37
CA GLU A 287 24.64 -0.59 -10.83
C GLU A 287 23.15 -0.94 -11.04
N GLU A 288 22.26 -0.35 -10.23
CA GLU A 288 20.83 -0.51 -10.34
C GLU A 288 20.29 0.02 -11.68
N ARG A 289 20.79 1.17 -12.16
CA ARG A 289 20.42 1.73 -13.46
C ARG A 289 20.84 0.81 -14.61
N GLU A 290 22.06 0.27 -14.56
CA GLU A 290 22.56 -0.63 -15.59
C GLU A 290 21.70 -1.91 -15.70
N VAL A 291 21.40 -2.53 -14.56
CA VAL A 291 20.52 -3.72 -14.50
C VAL A 291 19.10 -3.38 -14.96
N PHE A 292 18.59 -2.22 -14.56
CA PHE A 292 17.26 -1.75 -14.95
C PHE A 292 17.13 -1.51 -16.46
N PHE A 293 18.07 -0.80 -17.08
CA PHE A 293 18.06 -0.57 -18.54
C PHE A 293 18.34 -1.84 -19.34
N SER A 294 19.25 -2.70 -18.87
CA SER A 294 19.47 -4.01 -19.47
C SER A 294 18.18 -4.82 -19.49
N SER A 295 17.44 -4.86 -18.38
CA SER A 295 16.16 -5.58 -18.34
C SER A 295 15.10 -4.96 -19.27
N LEU A 296 15.05 -3.63 -19.44
CA LEU A 296 14.10 -2.95 -20.36
C LEU A 296 14.40 -3.32 -21.81
N HIS A 297 15.68 -3.36 -22.16
CA HIS A 297 16.12 -3.78 -23.48
C HIS A 297 15.73 -5.25 -23.77
N HIS A 298 16.00 -6.16 -22.83
CA HIS A 298 15.64 -7.57 -22.99
C HIS A 298 14.13 -7.80 -23.10
N SER A 299 13.31 -7.00 -22.39
CA SER A 299 11.84 -7.04 -22.51
C SER A 299 11.30 -6.35 -23.75
N SER A 300 12.16 -5.80 -24.62
CA SER A 300 11.77 -4.97 -25.77
C SER A 300 10.80 -3.85 -25.38
N SER A 301 11.05 -3.23 -24.22
CA SER A 301 10.24 -2.13 -23.72
C SER A 301 10.29 -0.95 -24.68
N VAL A 302 9.18 -0.21 -24.81
CA VAL A 302 9.13 1.01 -25.62
C VAL A 302 8.27 2.08 -24.95
N PHE A 303 8.63 3.35 -25.14
CA PHE A 303 7.72 4.44 -24.78
C PHE A 303 6.65 4.61 -25.85
N GLN A 304 5.45 4.99 -25.43
CA GLN A 304 4.38 5.43 -26.31
C GLN A 304 3.85 6.78 -25.87
N VAL A 305 3.61 7.66 -26.83
CA VAL A 305 3.00 8.98 -26.62
C VAL A 305 1.73 9.02 -27.46
N CYS A 306 0.57 9.20 -26.83
CA CYS A 306 -0.73 9.12 -27.52
C CYS A 306 -0.86 7.86 -28.40
N SER A 307 -0.46 6.70 -27.86
CA SER A 307 -0.43 5.38 -28.54
C SER A 307 0.54 5.26 -29.72
N ARG A 308 1.42 6.24 -29.96
CA ARG A 308 2.48 6.17 -30.97
C ARG A 308 3.80 5.78 -30.32
N THR A 309 4.43 4.74 -30.84
CA THR A 309 5.74 4.28 -30.34
C THR A 309 6.81 5.34 -30.58
N VAL A 310 7.55 5.66 -29.54
CA VAL A 310 8.74 6.52 -29.62
C VAL A 310 9.94 5.65 -30.01
N PRO A 311 10.65 5.99 -31.10
CA PRO A 311 11.85 5.25 -31.49
C PRO A 311 12.98 5.49 -30.49
N GLY A 312 13.72 4.44 -30.18
CA GLY A 312 14.89 4.52 -29.31
C GLY A 312 15.16 3.22 -28.58
N ASP A 313 16.44 2.97 -28.32
CA ASP A 313 16.89 1.89 -27.45
C ASP A 313 17.34 2.47 -26.11
N PHE A 314 16.99 1.80 -25.01
CA PHE A 314 17.41 2.14 -23.65
C PHE A 314 18.93 2.01 -23.44
N LEU A 315 19.61 1.16 -24.23
CA LEU A 315 21.06 0.98 -24.18
C LEU A 315 21.84 1.87 -25.16
N ALA A 316 21.15 2.55 -26.09
CA ALA A 316 21.82 3.46 -27.00
C ALA A 316 22.27 4.71 -26.22
N SER A 317 23.57 5.02 -26.28
CA SER A 317 24.14 6.24 -25.70
C SER A 317 23.35 7.45 -26.19
N THR A 318 22.82 8.24 -25.27
CA THR A 318 22.11 9.48 -25.62
C THR A 318 23.15 10.53 -26.01
N ASP A 319 22.94 11.16 -27.17
CA ASP A 319 23.90 12.09 -27.78
C ASP A 319 24.04 13.35 -26.92
N THR A 320 25.22 13.52 -26.31
CA THR A 320 25.82 14.80 -25.93
C THR A 320 24.98 15.75 -25.07
N ARG A 321 25.03 15.55 -23.74
CA ARG A 321 25.26 16.64 -22.78
C ARG A 321 26.36 16.19 -21.83
N LEU A 322 27.02 17.14 -21.18
CA LEU A 322 28.17 16.92 -20.29
C LEU A 322 27.86 16.11 -19.01
N ASP A 323 26.65 15.55 -18.92
CA ASP A 323 26.12 14.79 -17.80
C ASP A 323 25.56 13.47 -18.36
N ASP A 324 25.96 12.33 -17.79
CA ASP A 324 25.69 10.94 -18.22
C ASP A 324 24.21 10.51 -18.02
N GLU A 325 23.29 11.46 -18.08
CA GLU A 325 21.89 11.34 -17.68
C GLU A 325 21.00 10.91 -18.87
N PHE A 326 20.24 9.83 -18.65
CA PHE A 326 19.31 9.32 -19.66
C PHE A 326 18.26 10.37 -20.00
N SER A 327 18.15 10.72 -21.28
CA SER A 327 17.09 11.57 -21.79
C SER A 327 16.55 11.05 -23.14
N ARG A 328 15.22 11.04 -23.28
CA ARG A 328 14.56 10.71 -24.55
C ARG A 328 13.71 11.87 -25.02
N ASN A 329 14.17 12.53 -26.09
CA ASN A 329 13.40 13.59 -26.72
C ASN A 329 12.16 13.04 -27.41
N ILE A 330 11.02 13.70 -27.19
CA ILE A 330 9.75 13.40 -27.85
C ILE A 330 9.11 14.68 -28.38
N LYS A 331 8.48 14.56 -29.57
CA LYS A 331 7.68 15.63 -30.17
C LYS A 331 6.30 15.09 -30.55
N PHE A 332 5.25 15.79 -30.15
CA PHE A 332 3.86 15.41 -30.38
C PHE A 332 2.96 16.65 -30.41
N SER A 333 1.69 16.47 -30.81
CA SER A 333 0.72 17.57 -30.86
C SER A 333 -0.56 17.19 -30.13
N VAL A 334 -1.18 18.17 -29.46
CA VAL A 334 -2.47 18.02 -28.77
C VAL A 334 -3.45 19.11 -29.20
N PRO A 335 -4.77 18.85 -29.24
CA PRO A 335 -5.76 19.84 -29.72
C PRO A 335 -5.85 21.08 -28.83
N GLU A 336 -5.91 20.90 -27.50
CA GLU A 336 -6.12 21.98 -26.53
C GLU A 336 -5.23 21.78 -25.30
N ARG A 337 -4.93 22.86 -24.56
CA ARG A 337 -4.03 22.82 -23.39
C ARG A 337 -4.52 21.93 -22.25
N GLN A 338 -5.83 21.79 -22.12
CA GLN A 338 -6.50 20.96 -21.12
C GLN A 338 -6.79 19.53 -21.61
N THR A 339 -6.51 19.22 -22.89
CA THR A 339 -6.70 17.86 -23.39
C THR A 339 -5.69 16.94 -22.71
N PRO A 340 -6.13 15.88 -22.00
CA PRO A 340 -5.21 14.94 -21.39
C PRO A 340 -4.48 14.13 -22.46
N PHE A 341 -3.18 13.91 -22.27
CA PHE A 341 -2.36 13.04 -23.09
C PHE A 341 -1.55 12.10 -22.22
N GLU A 342 -1.30 10.89 -22.73
CA GLU A 342 -0.60 9.84 -22.00
C GLU A 342 0.79 9.60 -22.58
N ILE A 343 1.75 9.44 -21.66
CA ILE A 343 3.05 8.87 -21.96
C ILE A 343 3.15 7.57 -21.17
N THR A 344 3.32 6.46 -21.86
CA THR A 344 3.32 5.13 -21.27
C THR A 344 4.60 4.38 -21.59
N LEU A 345 5.01 3.51 -20.66
CA LEU A 345 5.98 2.45 -20.90
C LEU A 345 5.20 1.19 -21.27
N LYS A 346 5.50 0.61 -22.42
CA LYS A 346 4.91 -0.64 -22.91
C LYS A 346 5.92 -1.77 -22.87
N GLU A 347 5.49 -2.92 -22.38
CA GLU A 347 6.28 -4.16 -22.31
C GLU A 347 5.50 -5.33 -22.93
N GLY A 348 6.11 -6.01 -23.89
CA GLY A 348 5.45 -7.09 -24.63
C GLY A 348 4.25 -6.63 -25.47
N ALA A 349 3.28 -7.52 -25.68
CA ALA A 349 2.22 -7.33 -26.67
C ALA A 349 1.06 -6.45 -26.16
N GLU A 350 0.67 -6.57 -24.89
CA GLU A 350 -0.64 -6.10 -24.40
C GLU A 350 -0.56 -5.09 -23.24
N ASP A 351 0.56 -5.02 -22.51
CA ASP A 351 0.63 -4.24 -21.28
C ASP A 351 1.39 -2.92 -21.42
N ALA A 352 0.70 -1.81 -21.15
CA ALA A 352 1.28 -0.49 -20.99
C ALA A 352 0.90 0.11 -19.64
N CYS A 353 1.80 0.89 -19.03
CA CYS A 353 1.52 1.68 -17.83
C CYS A 353 2.01 3.12 -18.03
N GLY A 354 1.26 4.10 -17.53
CA GLY A 354 1.67 5.50 -17.55
C GLY A 354 2.97 5.71 -16.77
N ILE A 355 3.84 6.58 -17.28
CA ILE A 355 4.99 7.05 -16.52
C ILE A 355 4.55 7.97 -15.36
N SER A 356 5.46 8.36 -14.48
CA SER A 356 5.13 9.20 -13.33
C SER A 356 4.43 10.50 -13.74
N GLY A 357 3.25 10.74 -13.18
CA GLY A 357 2.42 11.92 -13.46
C GLY A 357 1.49 11.81 -14.69
N SER A 358 1.59 10.76 -15.50
CA SER A 358 0.69 10.53 -16.63
C SER A 358 -0.72 10.10 -16.16
N PRO A 359 -1.83 10.56 -16.79
CA PRO A 359 -1.90 11.46 -17.93
C PRO A 359 -1.59 12.91 -17.56
N PHE A 360 -1.07 13.66 -18.53
CA PHE A 360 -0.70 15.06 -18.39
C PHE A 360 -1.65 15.97 -19.16
N THR A 361 -1.71 17.23 -18.75
CA THR A 361 -2.22 18.34 -19.57
C THR A 361 -1.12 19.39 -19.72
N ILE A 362 -1.15 20.20 -20.78
CA ILE A 362 -0.17 21.28 -20.97
C ILE A 362 -0.23 22.24 -19.79
N ASP A 363 -1.44 22.62 -19.35
CA ASP A 363 -1.60 23.59 -18.25
C ASP A 363 -1.05 23.05 -16.92
N GLN A 364 -1.20 21.75 -16.64
CA GLN A 364 -0.56 21.14 -15.47
C GLN A 364 0.97 21.20 -15.57
N LEU A 365 1.54 20.81 -16.72
CA LEU A 365 2.99 20.79 -16.89
C LEU A 365 3.60 22.19 -16.85
N VAL A 366 3.01 23.16 -17.56
CA VAL A 366 3.45 24.56 -17.55
C VAL A 366 3.44 25.12 -16.13
N LYS A 367 2.37 24.86 -15.36
CA LYS A 367 2.25 25.31 -13.97
C LYS A 367 3.30 24.65 -13.06
N VAL A 368 3.46 23.33 -13.14
CA VAL A 368 4.39 22.57 -12.26
C VAL A 368 5.85 22.91 -12.58
N GLN A 369 6.19 23.04 -13.86
CA GLN A 369 7.53 23.40 -14.34
C GLN A 369 7.79 24.92 -14.29
N LYS A 370 6.76 25.73 -13.97
CA LYS A 370 6.83 27.20 -13.90
C LYS A 370 7.28 27.84 -15.21
N LEU A 371 6.87 27.28 -16.35
CA LEU A 371 7.22 27.81 -17.68
C LEU A 371 6.54 29.15 -17.97
N ASP A 372 5.47 29.47 -17.26
CA ASP A 372 4.74 30.75 -17.32
C ASP A 372 5.26 31.81 -16.32
N ALA A 373 6.30 31.49 -15.53
CA ALA A 373 6.88 32.43 -14.58
C ALA A 373 7.77 33.45 -15.30
N TRP A 374 7.27 34.68 -15.48
CA TRP A 374 7.99 35.75 -16.19
C TRP A 374 9.19 36.35 -15.44
N PHE A 375 9.45 35.95 -14.19
CA PHE A 375 10.60 36.38 -13.39
C PHE A 375 11.07 35.27 -12.43
N GLY A 376 12.39 35.07 -12.33
CA GLY A 376 13.03 34.35 -11.22
C GLY A 376 13.43 32.89 -11.44
N THR A 377 13.44 32.38 -12.68
CA THR A 377 14.01 31.05 -12.99
C THR A 377 15.48 31.15 -13.43
N GLY A 378 16.26 30.08 -13.19
CA GLY A 378 17.70 30.01 -13.51
C GLY A 378 18.02 30.11 -15.01
N ASP A 379 17.00 29.97 -15.85
CA ASP A 379 17.10 30.00 -17.31
C ASP A 379 17.00 31.41 -17.91
N HIS A 380 17.02 32.45 -17.05
CA HIS A 380 17.29 33.83 -17.47
C HIS A 380 18.72 33.96 -18.01
N ARG A 381 18.97 33.41 -19.20
CA ARG A 381 20.05 33.89 -20.07
C ARG A 381 19.53 35.15 -20.76
N GLN A 382 20.22 36.25 -20.46
CA GLN A 382 20.06 37.57 -21.07
C GLN A 382 20.13 37.54 -22.60
#